data_AF-A0A2E8GW40-F1
#
_entry.id   AF-A0A2E8GW40-F1
#
_cell.length_a   1.000
_cell.length_b   1.000
_cell.length_c   1.000
_cell.angle_alpha   90.00
_cell.angle_beta   90.00
_cell.angle_gamma   90.00
#
_symmetry.space_group_name_H-M   'P 1'
#
loop_
_entity.id
_entity.type
_entity.pdbx_description
1 polymer ?
#
loop_
_entity_poly.entity_id
_entity_poly.type
_entity_poly.pdbx_seq_one_letter_code
_entity_poly.pdbx_strand_id
1 'polypeptide(L)'
;MLKIKNQFQTNLFFKTVKLLSQNSIPFWIDTKSLLSLMGIKLGLPLSADNNISISIYGEYFTRLLAIEKKLGRAYRFSFMSNLSGRKWIENEYCRLAVLNRWKSKDKAFKIFITPKYKVDNHYRWVDNRSCKEINVKYYDQLEEIKIYGQSFPVPHQTEEYLKVRFGENWKIPNLKWIASIDDNTILNGSILENIALTKVINNSPIEKIQLKEKNYHQRMKNMLLKTIDILNQKRVKYWLEAGTLLGIIRDGDLIPWDYDADLGILADSAAEIMKLRFDFLPNYWIKKRRIQSQWIPGDMRAIKVKTTWEKIKQINFHVDLFCVYPMQDKYRWVDSNALKHVDRKYYDTLSTIEWEGRTINIPNHTEEYLSLRYGNWQIPEPNYNAGLHDGSIAEKGF
;
A
#
# COMPACT_ATOMS: atom_id res chain seq x y z
N MET A 1 7.77 4.45 26.03
CA MET A 1 9.13 5.05 25.94
C MET A 1 10.25 4.02 25.74
N LEU A 2 10.28 2.87 26.45
CA LEU A 2 11.35 1.85 26.34
C LEU A 2 11.58 1.25 24.93
N LYS A 3 10.52 1.10 24.12
CA LYS A 3 10.57 0.37 22.85
C LYS A 3 11.49 1.02 21.81
N ILE A 4 11.47 2.35 21.68
CA ILE A 4 12.27 3.05 20.67
C ILE A 4 13.74 3.19 21.08
N LYS A 5 14.01 3.37 22.39
CA LYS A 5 15.37 3.34 22.93
C LYS A 5 16.08 2.05 22.52
N ASN A 6 15.41 0.92 22.72
CA ASN A 6 15.95 -0.38 22.34
C ASN A 6 16.18 -0.51 20.83
N GLN A 7 15.37 0.17 19.99
CA GLN A 7 15.52 0.14 18.54
C GLN A 7 16.79 0.87 18.06
N PHE A 8 17.06 2.08 18.57
CA PHE A 8 18.27 2.84 18.23
C PHE A 8 19.55 2.20 18.80
N GLN A 9 19.42 1.33 19.80
CA GLN A 9 20.54 0.58 20.38
C GLN A 9 20.75 -0.79 19.72
N THR A 10 20.01 -1.12 18.66
CA THR A 10 20.19 -2.41 17.97
C THR A 10 21.49 -2.46 17.18
N ASN A 11 22.08 -3.66 17.10
CA ASN A 11 23.21 -3.94 16.20
C ASN A 11 22.88 -3.62 14.73
N LEU A 12 21.62 -3.78 14.31
CA LEU A 12 21.18 -3.41 12.97
C LEU A 12 21.33 -1.91 12.74
N PHE A 13 20.91 -1.08 13.71
CA PHE A 13 21.04 0.38 13.62
C PHE A 13 22.49 0.83 13.58
N PHE A 14 23.29 0.36 14.54
CA PHE A 14 24.70 0.68 14.58
C PHE A 14 25.43 0.29 13.29
N LYS A 15 25.20 -0.92 12.76
CA LYS A 15 25.84 -1.38 11.52
C LYS A 15 25.38 -0.59 10.30
N THR A 16 24.12 -0.18 10.26
CA THR A 16 23.56 0.64 9.17
C THR A 16 24.18 2.03 9.18
N VAL A 17 24.16 2.73 10.32
CA VAL A 17 24.76 4.06 10.45
C VAL A 17 26.26 4.00 10.19
N LYS A 18 26.97 3.01 10.73
CA LYS A 18 28.41 2.81 10.45
C LYS A 18 28.69 2.63 8.96
N LEU A 19 27.86 1.85 8.25
CA LEU A 19 27.99 1.68 6.80
C LEU A 19 27.84 3.02 6.08
N LEU A 20 26.85 3.84 6.44
CA LEU A 20 26.64 5.16 5.83
C LEU A 20 27.83 6.09 6.09
N SER A 21 28.26 6.23 7.35
CA SER A 21 29.38 7.10 7.73
C SER A 21 30.69 6.67 7.06
N GLN A 22 31.01 5.37 7.03
CA GLN A 22 32.24 4.86 6.41
C GLN A 22 32.29 5.05 4.89
N ASN A 23 31.16 5.32 4.24
CA ASN A 23 31.09 5.56 2.80
C ASN A 23 30.71 7.02 2.48
N SER A 24 30.85 7.91 3.47
CA SER A 24 30.55 9.35 3.36
C SER A 24 29.16 9.60 2.78
N ILE A 25 28.15 8.92 3.33
CA ILE A 25 26.74 9.13 3.00
C ILE A 25 26.08 9.83 4.19
N PRO A 26 25.82 11.14 4.10
CA PRO A 26 25.09 11.86 5.14
C PRO A 26 23.68 11.30 5.30
N PHE A 27 23.20 11.27 6.54
CA PHE A 27 21.86 10.82 6.86
C PHE A 27 21.28 11.62 8.02
N TRP A 28 19.96 11.57 8.20
CA TRP A 28 19.27 12.11 9.36
C TRP A 28 18.10 11.21 9.77
N ILE A 29 17.68 11.34 11.03
CA ILE A 29 16.48 10.66 11.53
C ILE A 29 15.23 11.36 10.98
N ASP A 30 14.26 10.59 10.49
CA ASP A 30 13.11 11.14 9.79
C ASP A 30 11.78 10.53 10.26
N THR A 31 10.68 11.15 9.82
CA THR A 31 9.28 10.73 10.00
C THR A 31 8.95 10.39 11.46
N LYS A 32 8.28 9.25 11.70
CA LYS A 32 7.84 8.83 13.04
C LYS A 32 9.02 8.57 13.97
N SER A 33 10.20 8.19 13.45
CA SER A 33 11.38 7.99 14.28
C SER A 33 11.89 9.32 14.86
N LEU A 34 11.86 10.40 14.06
CA LEU A 34 12.20 11.73 14.54
C LEU A 34 11.15 12.24 15.55
N LEU A 35 9.86 12.06 15.23
CA LEU A 35 8.76 12.41 16.12
C LEU A 35 8.94 11.79 17.50
N SER A 36 9.26 10.49 17.55
CA SER A 36 9.50 9.78 18.80
C SER A 36 10.76 10.26 19.54
N LEU A 37 11.86 10.58 18.84
CA LEU A 37 13.06 11.14 19.47
C LEU A 37 12.77 12.52 20.10
N MET A 38 12.02 13.37 19.39
CA MET A 38 11.56 14.65 19.92
C MET A 38 10.60 14.47 21.10
N GLY A 39 9.77 13.43 21.08
CA GLY A 39 8.96 13.05 22.24
C GLY A 39 9.81 12.77 23.47
N ILE A 40 10.91 12.01 23.34
CA ILE A 40 11.84 11.77 24.45
C ILE A 40 12.49 13.08 24.92
N LYS A 41 12.99 13.90 23.98
CA LYS A 41 13.63 15.20 24.29
C LYS A 41 12.71 16.11 25.10
N LEU A 42 11.42 16.12 24.76
CA LEU A 42 10.41 16.99 25.36
C LEU A 42 9.65 16.35 26.53
N GLY A 43 9.95 15.09 26.90
CA GLY A 43 9.21 14.37 27.93
C GLY A 43 7.77 13.99 27.54
N LEU A 44 7.45 13.97 26.24
CA LEU A 44 6.12 13.65 25.70
C LEU A 44 6.00 12.15 25.37
N PRO A 45 4.86 11.50 25.66
CA PRO A 45 4.64 10.08 25.36
C PRO A 45 4.25 9.85 23.89
N LEU A 46 5.06 10.37 22.95
CA LEU A 46 4.80 10.21 21.52
C LEU A 46 5.02 8.76 21.08
N SER A 47 4.16 8.28 20.18
CA SER A 47 4.13 6.88 19.75
C SER A 47 5.43 6.50 19.04
N ALA A 48 5.88 5.26 19.27
CA ALA A 48 7.04 4.69 18.62
C ALA A 48 6.61 3.76 17.48
N ASP A 49 7.16 3.99 16.28
CA ASP A 49 7.02 3.04 15.19
C ASP A 49 7.79 1.74 15.53
N ASN A 50 7.35 0.62 14.96
CA ASN A 50 8.03 -0.65 15.10
C ASN A 50 9.36 -0.68 14.32
N ASN A 51 9.57 0.24 13.39
CA ASN A 51 10.77 0.35 12.56
C ASN A 51 11.44 1.71 12.75
N ILE A 52 12.72 1.81 12.35
CA ILE A 52 13.41 3.09 12.27
C ILE A 52 13.32 3.62 10.84
N SER A 53 13.10 4.92 10.71
CA SER A 53 13.19 5.66 9.45
C SER A 53 14.32 6.67 9.53
N ILE A 54 15.21 6.59 8.56
CA ILE A 54 16.23 7.60 8.27
C ILE A 54 16.11 8.03 6.81
N SER A 55 16.68 9.17 6.50
CA SER A 55 16.74 9.70 5.14
C SER A 55 18.16 10.10 4.79
N ILE A 56 18.44 10.13 3.48
CA ILE A 56 19.73 10.56 2.91
C ILE A 56 19.47 11.54 1.78
N TYR A 57 20.49 12.31 1.38
CA TYR A 57 20.41 13.07 0.14
C TYR A 57 20.40 12.13 -1.08
N GLY A 58 19.52 12.42 -2.04
CA GLY A 58 19.21 11.54 -3.17
C GLY A 58 20.40 11.24 -4.06
N GLU A 59 21.33 12.19 -4.22
CA GLU A 59 22.57 12.02 -4.98
C GLU A 59 23.45 10.86 -4.48
N TYR A 60 23.33 10.47 -3.20
CA TYR A 60 24.07 9.34 -2.64
C TYR A 60 23.35 7.99 -2.80
N PHE A 61 22.14 7.96 -3.34
CA PHE A 61 21.34 6.74 -3.37
C PHE A 61 22.00 5.66 -4.24
N THR A 62 22.48 6.00 -5.44
CA THR A 62 23.22 5.07 -6.30
C THR A 62 24.47 4.51 -5.60
N ARG A 63 25.19 5.36 -4.84
CA ARG A 63 26.33 4.91 -4.02
C ARG A 63 25.88 3.93 -2.93
N LEU A 64 24.76 4.19 -2.27
CA LEU A 64 24.20 3.29 -1.27
C LEU A 64 23.86 1.92 -1.87
N LEU A 65 23.24 1.89 -3.05
CA LEU A 65 22.91 0.64 -3.76
C LEU A 65 24.17 -0.20 -4.04
N ALA A 66 25.27 0.44 -4.41
CA ALA A 66 26.54 -0.23 -4.73
C ALA A 66 27.25 -0.87 -3.51
N ILE A 67 26.93 -0.45 -2.29
CA ILE A 67 27.64 -0.88 -1.07
C ILE A 67 26.89 -1.93 -0.24
N GLU A 68 25.80 -2.53 -0.76
CA GLU A 68 25.01 -3.55 -0.03
C GLU A 68 25.91 -4.66 0.55
N LYS A 69 26.86 -5.16 -0.24
CA LYS A 69 27.76 -6.26 0.17
C LYS A 69 28.61 -5.92 1.40
N LYS A 70 28.88 -4.63 1.67
CA LYS A 70 29.67 -4.16 2.82
C LYS A 70 28.91 -4.22 4.15
N LEU A 71 27.58 -4.39 4.12
CA LEU A 71 26.74 -4.50 5.33
C LEU A 71 27.02 -5.79 6.14
N GLY A 72 27.66 -6.78 5.49
CA GLY A 72 28.00 -8.07 6.08
C GLY A 72 26.92 -9.13 5.91
N ARG A 73 27.25 -10.38 6.29
CA ARG A 73 26.41 -11.56 6.00
C ARG A 73 25.12 -11.63 6.83
N ALA A 74 25.08 -10.97 7.99
CA ALA A 74 23.92 -11.03 8.90
C ALA A 74 22.70 -10.21 8.41
N TYR A 75 22.92 -9.27 7.49
CA TYR A 75 21.92 -8.31 7.05
C TYR A 75 21.82 -8.28 5.52
N ARG A 76 20.79 -7.63 5.01
CA ARG A 76 20.52 -7.47 3.57
C ARG A 76 19.72 -6.20 3.32
N PHE A 77 19.73 -5.73 2.07
CA PHE A 77 18.76 -4.75 1.62
C PHE A 77 17.47 -5.44 1.14
N SER A 78 16.37 -4.71 1.27
CA SER A 78 15.11 -4.99 0.59
C SER A 78 14.64 -3.69 -0.04
N PHE A 79 14.57 -3.67 -1.36
CA PHE A 79 14.19 -2.50 -2.12
C PHE A 79 12.66 -2.36 -2.21
N MET A 80 12.18 -1.12 -2.25
CA MET A 80 10.78 -0.78 -2.48
C MET A 80 10.71 0.03 -3.77
N SER A 81 10.01 -0.53 -4.76
CA SER A 81 9.80 0.10 -6.06
C SER A 81 9.03 1.41 -5.91
N ASN A 82 9.35 2.38 -6.75
CA ASN A 82 8.56 3.58 -6.90
C ASN A 82 7.23 3.21 -7.58
N LEU A 83 6.14 3.24 -6.81
CA LEU A 83 4.77 2.97 -7.27
C LEU A 83 3.95 4.25 -7.46
N SER A 84 4.58 5.44 -7.46
CA SER A 84 3.86 6.69 -7.74
C SER A 84 3.36 6.81 -9.17
N GLY A 85 3.96 6.05 -10.10
CA GLY A 85 3.66 6.17 -11.53
C GLY A 85 4.17 7.46 -12.18
N ARG A 86 4.95 8.27 -11.46
CA ARG A 86 5.45 9.57 -11.93
C ARG A 86 6.96 9.61 -12.04
N LYS A 87 7.45 10.39 -13.02
CA LYS A 87 8.87 10.77 -13.14
C LYS A 87 9.23 11.81 -12.08
N TRP A 88 9.20 11.40 -10.81
CA TRP A 88 9.38 12.29 -9.66
C TRP A 88 10.77 12.21 -9.02
N ILE A 89 11.39 11.04 -9.08
CA ILE A 89 12.71 10.77 -8.53
C ILE A 89 13.58 10.09 -9.60
N GLU A 90 14.89 10.15 -9.41
CA GLU A 90 15.87 9.68 -10.40
C GLU A 90 16.08 8.16 -10.40
N ASN A 91 15.44 7.41 -9.50
CA ASN A 91 15.68 5.98 -9.32
C ASN A 91 14.38 5.16 -9.35
N GLU A 92 14.48 3.91 -9.79
CA GLU A 92 13.37 2.94 -9.80
C GLU A 92 12.89 2.56 -8.39
N TYR A 93 13.73 2.74 -7.37
CA TYR A 93 13.37 2.51 -5.97
C TYR A 93 13.19 3.84 -5.23
N CYS A 94 12.06 3.97 -4.55
CA CYS A 94 11.79 5.14 -3.70
C CYS A 94 12.35 5.00 -2.30
N ARG A 95 12.68 3.77 -1.88
CA ARG A 95 13.10 3.46 -0.52
C ARG A 95 13.83 2.12 -0.49
N LEU A 96 14.66 1.93 0.52
CA LEU A 96 15.15 0.59 0.87
C LEU A 96 14.99 0.33 2.37
N ALA A 97 14.93 -0.94 2.73
CA ALA A 97 14.92 -1.40 4.11
C ALA A 97 16.17 -2.25 4.36
N VAL A 98 16.88 -1.93 5.44
CA VAL A 98 17.93 -2.77 5.99
C VAL A 98 17.30 -3.67 7.05
N LEU A 99 17.53 -4.98 6.95
CA LEU A 99 16.93 -5.97 7.84
C LEU A 99 17.82 -7.19 8.03
N ASN A 100 17.54 -7.95 9.08
CA ASN A 100 18.17 -9.24 9.31
C ASN A 100 17.89 -10.21 8.14
N ARG A 101 18.95 -10.83 7.62
CA ARG A 101 18.89 -11.73 6.46
C ARG A 101 18.05 -12.97 6.74
N TRP A 102 18.10 -13.47 7.97
CA TRP A 102 17.50 -14.73 8.40
C TRP A 102 16.06 -14.57 8.93
N LYS A 103 15.56 -13.33 9.02
CA LYS A 103 14.16 -13.06 9.38
C LYS A 103 13.30 -12.87 8.15
N SER A 104 12.06 -13.35 8.22
CA SER A 104 11.03 -13.06 7.21
C SER A 104 10.87 -11.55 7.06
N LYS A 105 10.73 -11.08 5.81
CA LYS A 105 10.56 -9.66 5.49
C LYS A 105 9.40 -9.04 6.28
N ASP A 106 8.28 -9.75 6.43
CA ASP A 106 7.08 -9.21 7.08
C ASP A 106 7.29 -8.98 8.58
N LYS A 107 8.02 -9.88 9.25
CA LYS A 107 8.20 -9.87 10.71
C LYS A 107 9.48 -9.19 11.18
N ALA A 108 10.43 -8.94 10.28
CA ALA A 108 11.71 -8.34 10.65
C ALA A 108 11.54 -6.88 11.07
N PHE A 109 12.28 -6.50 12.13
CA PHE A 109 12.62 -5.10 12.41
C PHE A 109 13.43 -4.54 11.24
N LYS A 110 13.08 -3.33 10.80
CA LYS A 110 13.67 -2.68 9.62
C LYS A 110 14.21 -1.31 9.97
N ILE A 111 15.27 -0.94 9.25
CA ILE A 111 15.70 0.44 9.13
C ILE A 111 15.43 0.85 7.70
N PHE A 112 14.45 1.71 7.55
CA PHE A 112 14.12 2.27 6.28
C PHE A 112 15.02 3.46 5.96
N ILE A 113 15.51 3.52 4.72
CA ILE A 113 16.32 4.60 4.19
C ILE A 113 15.58 5.19 2.99
N THR A 114 15.21 6.46 3.09
CA THR A 114 14.48 7.19 2.04
C THR A 114 15.40 8.26 1.41
N PRO A 115 15.75 8.16 0.11
CA PRO A 115 16.46 9.22 -0.58
C PRO A 115 15.55 10.45 -0.81
N LYS A 116 16.08 11.65 -0.58
CA LYS A 116 15.41 12.92 -0.88
C LYS A 116 16.23 13.77 -1.84
N TYR A 117 15.66 14.11 -2.98
CA TYR A 117 16.33 14.77 -4.09
C TYR A 117 16.09 16.27 -4.03
N LYS A 118 17.16 17.07 -4.07
CA LYS A 118 17.04 18.52 -4.13
C LYS A 118 16.64 18.95 -5.54
N VAL A 119 15.56 19.70 -5.66
CA VAL A 119 15.08 20.28 -6.91
C VAL A 119 14.67 21.72 -6.62
N ASP A 120 15.39 22.66 -7.22
CA ASP A 120 15.26 24.09 -6.95
C ASP A 120 15.34 24.40 -5.44
N ASN A 121 14.31 25.04 -4.89
CA ASN A 121 14.21 25.40 -3.47
C ASN A 121 13.47 24.35 -2.62
N HIS A 122 13.33 23.12 -3.11
CA HIS A 122 12.66 22.03 -2.40
C HIS A 122 13.48 20.73 -2.40
N TYR A 123 13.18 19.86 -1.46
CA TYR A 123 13.53 18.45 -1.52
C TYR A 123 12.29 17.62 -1.80
N ARG A 124 12.42 16.66 -2.71
CA ARG A 124 11.36 15.78 -3.20
C ARG A 124 11.67 14.32 -2.93
N TRP A 125 10.64 13.54 -2.58
CA TRP A 125 10.76 12.10 -2.42
C TRP A 125 9.43 11.39 -2.64
N VAL A 126 9.48 10.05 -2.72
CA VAL A 126 8.29 9.18 -2.77
C VAL A 126 8.28 8.26 -1.55
N ASP A 127 7.13 8.15 -0.88
CA ASP A 127 6.91 7.16 0.20
C ASP A 127 6.02 6.03 -0.32
N ASN A 128 6.64 5.14 -1.10
CA ASN A 128 6.03 4.10 -1.95
C ASN A 128 5.18 4.64 -3.10
N ARG A 129 4.13 5.43 -2.79
CA ARG A 129 3.15 5.92 -3.76
C ARG A 129 2.99 7.43 -3.73
N SER A 130 3.10 8.06 -2.57
CA SER A 130 2.89 9.51 -2.42
C SER A 130 4.14 10.31 -2.74
N CYS A 131 4.04 11.21 -3.72
CA CYS A 131 5.00 12.25 -4.05
C CYS A 131 4.92 13.37 -3.00
N LYS A 132 6.07 13.72 -2.43
CA LYS A 132 6.18 14.70 -1.35
C LYS A 132 7.24 15.73 -1.67
N GLU A 133 7.04 16.94 -1.17
CA GLU A 133 8.05 17.98 -1.20
C GLU A 133 8.09 18.82 0.08
N ILE A 134 9.26 19.39 0.36
CA ILE A 134 9.43 20.31 1.50
C ILE A 134 10.55 21.32 1.20
N ASN A 135 10.49 22.50 1.78
CA ASN A 135 11.47 23.56 1.57
C ASN A 135 12.90 23.13 1.97
N VAL A 136 13.90 23.59 1.22
CA VAL A 136 15.33 23.27 1.43
C VAL A 136 15.87 23.66 2.80
N LYS A 137 15.30 24.67 3.46
CA LYS A 137 15.80 25.19 4.75
C LYS A 137 15.87 24.13 5.85
N TYR A 138 15.07 23.06 5.78
CA TYR A 138 15.08 21.99 6.78
C TYR A 138 16.18 20.96 6.57
N TYR A 139 16.73 20.84 5.36
CA TYR A 139 17.69 19.79 5.01
C TYR A 139 19.04 20.30 4.52
N ASP A 140 19.14 21.55 4.03
CA ASP A 140 20.45 22.12 3.62
C ASP A 140 21.43 22.25 4.79
N GLN A 141 20.89 22.34 6.00
CA GLN A 141 21.63 22.20 7.24
C GLN A 141 20.92 21.17 8.12
N LEU A 142 21.70 20.36 8.83
CA LEU A 142 21.19 19.42 9.81
C LEU A 142 21.59 19.89 11.21
N GLU A 143 20.70 19.69 12.17
CA GLU A 143 20.99 19.86 13.58
C GLU A 143 21.34 18.52 14.22
N GLU A 144 21.84 18.54 15.46
CA GLU A 144 22.00 17.35 16.27
C GLU A 144 21.10 17.40 17.50
N ILE A 145 20.44 16.27 17.78
CA ILE A 145 19.81 16.04 19.08
C ILE A 145 20.58 14.99 19.86
N LYS A 146 20.83 15.28 21.14
CA LYS A 146 21.48 14.35 22.06
C LYS A 146 20.42 13.65 22.91
N ILE A 147 20.32 12.33 22.77
CA ILE A 147 19.42 11.50 23.55
C ILE A 147 20.25 10.42 24.24
N TYR A 148 20.27 10.43 25.58
CA TYR A 148 21.03 9.49 26.41
C TYR A 148 22.51 9.32 26.00
N GLY A 149 23.18 10.43 25.67
CA GLY A 149 24.59 10.45 25.29
C GLY A 149 24.89 10.08 23.82
N GLN A 150 23.88 9.78 23.00
CA GLN A 150 24.03 9.57 21.56
C GLN A 150 23.56 10.81 20.78
N SER A 151 24.36 11.26 19.81
CA SER A 151 24.00 12.32 18.87
C SER A 151 23.30 11.73 17.65
N PHE A 152 22.19 12.36 17.26
CA PHE A 152 21.43 12.01 16.06
C PHE A 152 21.30 13.23 15.15
N PRO A 153 21.73 13.15 13.88
CA PRO A 153 21.45 14.20 12.91
C PRO A 153 19.96 14.27 12.62
N VAL A 154 19.40 15.48 12.61
CA VAL A 154 17.98 15.75 12.39
C VAL A 154 17.79 16.98 11.49
N PRO A 155 16.61 17.14 10.86
CA PRO A 155 16.31 18.34 10.09
C PRO A 155 16.45 19.62 10.93
N HIS A 156 17.02 20.67 10.33
CA HIS A 156 17.10 22.01 10.95
C HIS A 156 15.69 22.53 11.29
N GLN A 157 15.57 23.38 12.31
CA GLN A 157 14.27 23.87 12.80
C GLN A 157 13.32 22.71 13.13
N THR A 158 13.81 21.69 13.85
CA THR A 158 13.14 20.38 13.99
C THR A 158 11.67 20.46 14.42
N GLU A 159 11.31 21.34 15.37
CA GLU A 159 9.92 21.48 15.80
C GLU A 159 9.02 22.09 14.71
N GLU A 160 9.53 23.06 13.96
CA GLU A 160 8.82 23.65 12.82
C GLU A 160 8.66 22.62 11.70
N TYR A 161 9.73 21.87 11.40
CA TYR A 161 9.70 20.76 10.47
C TYR A 161 8.62 19.72 10.83
N LEU A 162 8.54 19.31 12.10
CA LEU A 162 7.53 18.36 12.56
C LEU A 162 6.12 18.95 12.44
N LYS A 163 5.94 20.22 12.75
CA LYS A 163 4.67 20.95 12.56
C LYS A 163 4.26 20.98 11.08
N VAL A 164 5.19 21.26 10.16
CA VAL A 164 4.91 21.22 8.71
C VAL A 164 4.46 19.84 8.28
N ARG A 165 5.09 18.75 8.74
CA ARG A 165 4.77 17.39 8.28
C ARG A 165 3.55 16.73 8.93
N PHE A 166 3.44 16.88 10.24
CA PHE A 166 2.44 16.20 11.07
C PHE A 166 1.27 17.11 11.47
N GLY A 167 1.34 18.41 11.15
CA GLY A 167 0.38 19.42 11.54
C GLY A 167 0.65 20.03 12.91
N GLU A 168 -0.13 21.05 13.28
CA GLU A 168 -0.05 21.76 14.58
C GLU A 168 -0.09 20.80 15.78
N ASN A 169 -0.84 19.72 15.63
CA ASN A 169 -1.12 18.74 16.67
C ASN A 169 -0.07 17.63 16.79
N TRP A 170 1.12 17.80 16.21
CA TRP A 170 2.17 16.77 16.22
C TRP A 170 2.62 16.35 17.62
N LYS A 171 2.45 17.23 18.63
CA LYS A 171 2.75 16.96 20.04
C LYS A 171 1.68 16.10 20.75
N ILE A 172 0.54 15.82 20.09
CA ILE A 172 -0.51 14.97 20.67
C ILE A 172 -0.06 13.49 20.66
N PRO A 173 -0.09 12.80 21.82
CA PRO A 173 0.24 11.38 21.89
C PRO A 173 -0.65 10.51 21.00
N ASN A 174 -0.14 9.36 20.57
CA ASN A 174 -0.88 8.36 19.81
C ASN A 174 -1.55 8.89 18.52
N LEU A 175 -0.99 9.94 17.91
CA LEU A 175 -1.41 10.43 16.61
C LEU A 175 -1.45 9.27 15.61
N LYS A 176 -2.66 8.88 15.18
CA LYS A 176 -2.87 7.92 14.08
C LYS A 176 -2.56 8.63 12.77
N TRP A 177 -1.29 8.94 12.58
CA TRP A 177 -0.77 9.62 11.40
C TRP A 177 -0.20 8.62 10.44
N ILE A 178 -0.53 8.78 9.18
CA ILE A 178 -0.17 7.80 8.17
C ILE A 178 0.37 8.51 6.95
N ALA A 179 1.60 8.12 6.62
CA ALA A 179 2.47 8.94 5.81
C ALA A 179 1.96 9.18 4.38
N SER A 180 1.12 8.31 3.83
CA SER A 180 0.55 8.49 2.49
C SER A 180 -0.82 9.18 2.47
N ILE A 181 -1.37 9.59 3.63
CA ILE A 181 -2.67 10.27 3.73
C ILE A 181 -2.59 11.59 4.50
N ASP A 182 -1.97 11.55 5.68
CA ASP A 182 -2.01 12.63 6.67
C ASP A 182 -0.77 13.54 6.61
N ASP A 183 0.18 13.22 5.75
CA ASP A 183 1.41 13.96 5.62
C ASP A 183 1.19 15.23 4.81
N ASN A 184 1.31 16.37 5.47
CA ASN A 184 1.08 17.70 4.87
C ASN A 184 2.13 18.08 3.82
N THR A 185 3.20 17.28 3.65
CA THR A 185 4.16 17.43 2.55
C THR A 185 3.75 16.71 1.28
N ILE A 186 2.64 15.97 1.28
CA ILE A 186 2.10 15.36 0.07
C ILE A 186 1.62 16.45 -0.88
N LEU A 187 2.05 16.36 -2.13
CA LEU A 187 1.64 17.30 -3.16
C LEU A 187 0.17 17.14 -3.56
N ASN A 188 -0.45 18.26 -3.91
CA ASN A 188 -1.79 18.30 -4.46
C ASN A 188 -1.82 17.77 -5.91
N GLY A 189 -2.94 17.20 -6.32
CA GLY A 189 -3.15 16.56 -7.63
C GLY A 189 -2.85 17.47 -8.82
N SER A 190 -3.19 18.76 -8.76
CA SER A 190 -2.97 19.71 -9.86
C SER A 190 -1.49 19.94 -10.20
N ILE A 191 -0.60 19.90 -9.20
CA ILE A 191 0.86 19.97 -9.42
C ILE A 191 1.32 18.68 -10.09
N LEU A 192 0.74 17.56 -9.68
CA LEU A 192 1.13 16.25 -10.16
C LEU A 192 0.70 16.00 -11.61
N GLU A 193 -0.46 16.50 -12.03
CA GLU A 193 -1.00 16.36 -13.40
C GLU A 193 0.01 16.74 -14.50
N ASN A 194 0.88 17.71 -14.24
CA ASN A 194 1.88 18.18 -15.20
C ASN A 194 3.18 17.36 -15.23
N ILE A 195 3.28 16.31 -14.40
CA ILE A 195 4.47 15.46 -14.31
C ILE A 195 4.26 14.24 -15.18
N ALA A 196 5.22 14.01 -16.08
CA ALA A 196 5.24 12.85 -16.96
C ALA A 196 5.07 11.53 -16.18
N LEU A 197 4.21 10.66 -16.69
CA LEU A 197 4.03 9.32 -16.17
C LEU A 197 5.22 8.44 -16.54
N THR A 198 5.53 7.49 -15.67
CA THR A 198 6.52 6.43 -15.91
C THR A 198 5.85 5.09 -15.66
N LYS A 199 6.22 4.08 -16.46
CA LYS A 199 5.72 2.73 -16.27
C LYS A 199 6.08 2.23 -14.88
N VAL A 200 5.06 1.89 -14.09
CA VAL A 200 5.26 1.22 -12.80
C VAL A 200 5.70 -0.21 -13.06
N ILE A 201 6.95 -0.53 -12.71
CA ILE A 201 7.49 -1.87 -12.83
C ILE A 201 6.98 -2.71 -11.64
N ASN A 202 6.08 -3.65 -11.93
CA ASN A 202 5.67 -4.66 -10.97
C ASN A 202 6.36 -5.99 -11.32
N ASN A 203 7.45 -6.30 -10.62
CA ASN A 203 8.27 -7.51 -10.82
C ASN A 203 7.58 -8.80 -10.34
N SER A 204 6.28 -8.96 -10.61
CA SER A 204 5.57 -10.20 -10.33
C SER A 204 6.11 -11.29 -11.28
N PRO A 205 6.61 -12.42 -10.76
CA PRO A 205 7.07 -13.54 -11.60
C PRO A 205 5.90 -14.31 -12.25
N ILE A 206 4.66 -13.97 -11.91
CA ILE A 206 3.44 -14.63 -12.38
C ILE A 206 3.05 -14.04 -13.73
N GLU A 207 2.88 -14.90 -14.73
CA GLU A 207 2.36 -14.53 -16.04
C GLU A 207 0.94 -13.98 -15.93
N LYS A 208 0.70 -12.83 -16.56
CA LYS A 208 -0.64 -12.24 -16.65
C LYS A 208 -1.33 -12.71 -17.94
N ILE A 209 -2.29 -13.61 -17.79
CA ILE A 209 -3.17 -13.99 -18.90
C ILE A 209 -4.18 -12.88 -19.20
N GLN A 210 -4.90 -13.00 -20.31
CA GLN A 210 -6.09 -12.19 -20.60
C GLN A 210 -7.30 -13.13 -20.80
N LEU A 211 -8.48 -12.76 -20.30
CA LEU A 211 -9.67 -13.61 -20.36
C LEU A 211 -10.09 -13.97 -21.79
N LYS A 212 -9.85 -13.07 -22.76
CA LYS A 212 -10.09 -13.29 -24.20
C LYS A 212 -9.22 -14.37 -24.81
N GLU A 213 -8.16 -14.79 -24.13
CA GLU A 213 -7.28 -15.85 -24.62
C GLU A 213 -7.85 -17.23 -24.27
N LYS A 214 -7.73 -18.17 -25.20
CA LYS A 214 -8.12 -19.57 -25.01
C LYS A 214 -9.56 -19.68 -24.48
N ASN A 215 -9.78 -20.47 -23.43
CA ASN A 215 -11.07 -20.62 -22.76
C ASN A 215 -11.11 -19.96 -21.37
N TYR A 216 -10.23 -18.99 -21.11
CA TYR A 216 -10.13 -18.37 -19.79
C TYR A 216 -11.41 -17.62 -19.41
N HIS A 217 -12.03 -16.90 -20.35
CA HIS A 217 -13.31 -16.22 -20.13
C HIS A 217 -14.39 -17.15 -19.56
N GLN A 218 -14.70 -18.25 -20.26
CA GLN A 218 -15.74 -19.20 -19.81
C GLN A 218 -15.39 -19.86 -18.48
N ARG A 219 -14.12 -20.20 -18.27
CA ARG A 219 -13.66 -20.79 -17.00
C ARG A 219 -13.80 -19.82 -15.84
N MET A 220 -13.49 -18.53 -16.07
CA MET A 220 -13.61 -17.49 -15.05
C MET A 220 -15.08 -17.30 -14.68
N LYS A 221 -15.95 -17.17 -15.68
CA LYS A 221 -17.40 -17.11 -15.50
C LYS A 221 -17.91 -18.32 -14.69
N ASN A 222 -17.52 -19.55 -15.05
CA ASN A 222 -17.91 -20.75 -14.30
C ASN A 222 -17.43 -20.73 -12.83
N MET A 223 -16.22 -20.25 -12.58
CA MET A 223 -15.67 -20.14 -11.21
C MET A 223 -16.39 -19.05 -10.40
N LEU A 224 -16.66 -17.90 -11.02
CA LEU A 224 -17.41 -16.80 -10.41
C LEU A 224 -18.84 -17.22 -10.06
N LEU A 225 -19.57 -17.82 -11.01
CA LEU A 225 -20.93 -18.29 -10.81
C LEU A 225 -21.01 -19.38 -9.73
N LYS A 226 -20.08 -20.34 -9.71
CA LYS A 226 -20.02 -21.34 -8.63
C LYS A 226 -19.75 -20.70 -7.27
N THR A 227 -18.89 -19.68 -7.23
CA THR A 227 -18.61 -18.92 -5.99
C THR A 227 -19.86 -18.20 -5.51
N ILE A 228 -20.56 -17.50 -6.40
CA ILE A 228 -21.84 -16.84 -6.15
C ILE A 228 -22.89 -17.82 -5.61
N ASP A 229 -23.04 -18.98 -6.25
CA ASP A 229 -24.02 -19.99 -5.84
C ASP A 229 -23.75 -20.48 -4.41
N ILE A 230 -22.49 -20.74 -4.07
CA ILE A 230 -22.10 -21.14 -2.71
C ILE A 230 -22.43 -20.03 -1.71
N LEU A 231 -22.08 -18.77 -2.02
CA LEU A 231 -22.35 -17.64 -1.12
C LEU A 231 -23.85 -17.42 -0.92
N ASN A 232 -24.65 -17.49 -1.99
CA ASN A 232 -26.11 -17.42 -1.95
C ASN A 232 -26.72 -18.54 -1.08
N GLN A 233 -26.32 -19.80 -1.32
CA GLN A 233 -26.80 -20.95 -0.55
C GLN A 233 -26.51 -20.83 0.95
N LYS A 234 -25.38 -20.24 1.31
CA LYS A 234 -24.97 -20.03 2.71
C LYS A 234 -25.40 -18.67 3.26
N ARG A 235 -26.17 -17.89 2.49
CA ARG A 235 -26.68 -16.55 2.84
C ARG A 235 -25.57 -15.59 3.29
N VAL A 236 -24.41 -15.67 2.65
CA VAL A 236 -23.30 -14.74 2.87
C VAL A 236 -23.54 -13.49 2.04
N LYS A 237 -23.55 -12.30 2.68
CA LYS A 237 -23.65 -11.03 1.94
C LYS A 237 -22.35 -10.77 1.17
N TYR A 238 -22.48 -10.59 -0.13
CA TYR A 238 -21.40 -10.17 -1.05
C TYR A 238 -21.97 -9.17 -2.07
N TRP A 239 -21.11 -8.60 -2.91
CA TRP A 239 -21.48 -7.80 -4.08
C TRP A 239 -20.42 -7.96 -5.19
N LEU A 240 -20.78 -7.65 -6.44
CA LEU A 240 -19.78 -7.51 -7.52
C LEU A 240 -18.87 -6.31 -7.24
N GLU A 241 -17.58 -6.47 -7.48
CA GLU A 241 -16.58 -5.45 -7.18
C GLU A 241 -15.65 -5.20 -8.37
N ALA A 242 -14.93 -4.08 -8.33
CA ALA A 242 -13.82 -3.75 -9.23
C ALA A 242 -14.14 -3.98 -10.74
N GLY A 243 -13.24 -4.64 -11.48
CA GLY A 243 -13.38 -4.83 -12.93
C GLY A 243 -14.57 -5.72 -13.30
N THR A 244 -14.95 -6.63 -12.39
CA THR A 244 -16.11 -7.52 -12.57
C THR A 244 -17.42 -6.75 -12.54
N LEU A 245 -17.61 -5.84 -11.58
CA LEU A 245 -18.77 -4.95 -11.58
C LEU A 245 -18.79 -4.08 -12.84
N LEU A 246 -17.65 -3.46 -13.19
CA LEU A 246 -17.55 -2.57 -14.34
C LEU A 246 -17.92 -3.30 -15.64
N GLY A 247 -17.34 -4.47 -15.89
CA GLY A 247 -17.63 -5.27 -17.08
C GLY A 247 -19.10 -5.67 -17.15
N ILE A 248 -19.65 -6.22 -16.07
CA ILE A 248 -21.04 -6.70 -16.07
C ILE A 248 -22.03 -5.54 -16.29
N ILE A 249 -21.78 -4.37 -15.71
CA ILE A 249 -22.68 -3.20 -15.88
C ILE A 249 -22.52 -2.55 -17.26
N ARG A 250 -21.29 -2.38 -17.76
CA ARG A 250 -21.04 -1.68 -19.03
C ARG A 250 -21.19 -2.58 -20.25
N ASP A 251 -20.61 -3.77 -20.19
CA ASP A 251 -20.42 -4.66 -21.33
C ASP A 251 -21.37 -5.87 -21.27
N GLY A 252 -22.09 -6.06 -20.16
CA GLY A 252 -22.96 -7.22 -19.91
C GLY A 252 -22.20 -8.50 -19.54
N ASP A 253 -20.87 -8.46 -19.48
CA ASP A 253 -20.02 -9.62 -19.22
C ASP A 253 -18.65 -9.24 -18.63
N LEU A 254 -17.81 -10.22 -18.31
CA LEU A 254 -16.45 -9.99 -17.82
C LEU A 254 -15.60 -9.27 -18.88
N ILE A 255 -14.75 -8.34 -18.42
CA ILE A 255 -13.88 -7.56 -19.30
C ILE A 255 -12.89 -8.49 -20.03
N PRO A 256 -12.82 -8.48 -21.38
CA PRO A 256 -12.05 -9.47 -22.13
C PRO A 256 -10.53 -9.43 -21.87
N TRP A 257 -9.97 -8.28 -21.48
CA TRP A 257 -8.53 -8.13 -21.19
C TRP A 257 -8.18 -8.20 -19.70
N ASP A 258 -9.17 -8.42 -18.81
CA ASP A 258 -8.91 -8.73 -17.40
C ASP A 258 -8.34 -10.15 -17.25
N TYR A 259 -8.00 -10.54 -16.02
CA TYR A 259 -7.39 -11.84 -15.72
C TYR A 259 -7.99 -12.54 -14.50
N ASP A 260 -8.75 -11.82 -13.69
CA ASP A 260 -9.43 -12.26 -12.47
C ASP A 260 -10.91 -11.86 -12.48
N ALA A 261 -11.61 -12.24 -11.43
CA ALA A 261 -12.92 -11.71 -11.10
C ALA A 261 -12.99 -11.34 -9.62
N ASP A 262 -13.83 -10.38 -9.28
CA ASP A 262 -13.80 -9.69 -8.00
C ASP A 262 -15.18 -9.61 -7.36
N LEU A 263 -15.24 -10.00 -6.10
CA LEU A 263 -16.39 -9.82 -5.22
C LEU A 263 -15.96 -9.04 -3.98
N GLY A 264 -16.84 -8.21 -3.45
CA GLY A 264 -16.71 -7.63 -2.13
C GLY A 264 -17.46 -8.48 -1.11
N ILE A 265 -16.89 -8.63 0.09
CA ILE A 265 -17.54 -9.26 1.25
C ILE A 265 -17.34 -8.40 2.49
N LEU A 266 -18.24 -8.50 3.46
CA LEU A 266 -17.96 -7.98 4.80
C LEU A 266 -16.81 -8.77 5.43
N ALA A 267 -15.83 -8.05 5.97
CA ALA A 267 -14.63 -8.68 6.54
C ALA A 267 -14.94 -9.68 7.67
N ASP A 268 -15.98 -9.41 8.46
CA ASP A 268 -16.41 -10.30 9.55
C ASP A 268 -16.98 -11.64 9.05
N SER A 269 -17.43 -11.71 7.79
CA SER A 269 -17.88 -12.97 7.16
C SER A 269 -16.72 -13.86 6.71
N ALA A 270 -15.48 -13.35 6.71
CA ALA A 270 -14.35 -14.08 6.15
C ALA A 270 -14.05 -15.39 6.89
N ALA A 271 -14.24 -15.44 8.21
CA ALA A 271 -14.04 -16.67 8.99
C ALA A 271 -15.05 -17.76 8.62
N GLU A 272 -16.31 -17.40 8.43
CA GLU A 272 -17.36 -18.35 8.01
C GLU A 272 -17.14 -18.84 6.58
N ILE A 273 -16.77 -17.95 5.65
CA ILE A 273 -16.44 -18.34 4.27
C ILE A 273 -15.27 -19.35 4.25
N MET A 274 -14.27 -19.18 5.12
CA MET A 274 -13.16 -20.14 5.23
C MET A 274 -13.60 -21.54 5.66
N LYS A 275 -14.73 -21.69 6.36
CA LYS A 275 -15.32 -22.99 6.71
C LYS A 275 -15.95 -23.69 5.51
N LEU A 276 -16.35 -22.93 4.48
CA LEU A 276 -16.95 -23.44 3.23
C LEU A 276 -15.96 -24.10 2.29
N ARG A 277 -14.69 -24.29 2.69
CA ARG A 277 -13.63 -24.86 1.84
C ARG A 277 -14.01 -26.17 1.15
N PHE A 278 -14.87 -26.99 1.75
CA PHE A 278 -15.33 -28.26 1.17
C PHE A 278 -16.42 -28.05 0.11
N ASP A 279 -17.25 -27.00 0.20
CA ASP A 279 -18.24 -26.66 -0.82
C ASP A 279 -17.59 -26.19 -2.15
N PHE A 280 -16.33 -25.75 -2.09
CA PHE A 280 -15.52 -25.39 -3.27
C PHE A 280 -14.87 -26.59 -3.96
N LEU A 281 -14.73 -27.73 -3.26
CA LEU A 281 -14.12 -28.94 -3.82
C LEU A 281 -15.08 -29.67 -4.78
N PRO A 282 -14.54 -30.49 -5.71
CA PRO A 282 -13.12 -30.74 -5.97
C PRO A 282 -12.47 -29.70 -6.90
N ASN A 283 -13.27 -28.84 -7.53
CA ASN A 283 -12.81 -28.00 -8.64
C ASN A 283 -11.99 -26.79 -8.19
N TYR A 284 -12.28 -26.29 -6.98
CA TYR A 284 -11.69 -25.07 -6.45
C TYR A 284 -11.22 -25.25 -5.01
N TRP A 285 -10.31 -24.38 -4.59
CA TRP A 285 -9.98 -24.18 -3.18
C TRP A 285 -9.92 -22.71 -2.87
N ILE A 286 -10.02 -22.39 -1.58
CA ILE A 286 -9.94 -21.03 -1.07
C ILE A 286 -8.68 -20.81 -0.24
N LYS A 287 -8.09 -19.62 -0.36
CA LYS A 287 -6.89 -19.23 0.39
C LYS A 287 -7.03 -17.83 0.96
N LYS A 288 -6.90 -17.71 2.28
CA LYS A 288 -6.82 -16.41 2.95
C LYS A 288 -5.57 -15.63 2.56
N ARG A 289 -5.75 -14.32 2.38
CA ARG A 289 -4.70 -13.32 2.27
C ARG A 289 -4.84 -12.36 3.43
N ARG A 290 -3.73 -12.13 4.11
CA ARG A 290 -3.66 -11.24 5.26
C ARG A 290 -2.83 -10.02 4.94
N ILE A 291 -3.12 -8.94 5.62
CA ILE A 291 -2.34 -7.72 5.60
C ILE A 291 -2.25 -7.18 7.03
N GLN A 292 -1.06 -6.73 7.41
CA GLN A 292 -0.91 -5.96 8.63
C GLN A 292 -0.95 -4.49 8.26
N SER A 293 -1.99 -3.80 8.71
CA SER A 293 -2.27 -2.44 8.30
C SER A 293 -2.91 -1.67 9.45
N GLN A 294 -2.50 -0.42 9.67
CA GLN A 294 -3.20 0.47 10.60
C GLN A 294 -4.48 1.06 9.96
N TRP A 295 -4.67 0.85 8.65
CA TRP A 295 -5.72 1.46 7.85
C TRP A 295 -7.09 0.77 7.98
N ILE A 296 -7.07 -0.51 8.37
CA ILE A 296 -8.23 -1.37 8.55
C ILE A 296 -8.17 -2.01 9.95
N PRO A 297 -9.33 -2.31 10.57
CA PRO A 297 -9.38 -2.81 11.95
C PRO A 297 -9.02 -4.30 12.09
N GLY A 298 -8.95 -5.06 10.98
CA GLY A 298 -8.59 -6.47 10.97
C GLY A 298 -7.36 -6.81 10.13
N ASP A 299 -7.01 -8.10 10.07
CA ASP A 299 -5.84 -8.59 9.33
C ASP A 299 -6.18 -9.32 8.02
N MET A 300 -7.45 -9.49 7.68
CA MET A 300 -7.91 -10.19 6.48
C MET A 300 -8.01 -9.22 5.30
N ARG A 301 -7.24 -9.46 4.25
CA ARG A 301 -7.28 -8.64 3.02
C ARG A 301 -8.30 -9.19 2.03
N ALA A 302 -8.23 -10.49 1.77
CA ALA A 302 -9.07 -11.16 0.79
C ALA A 302 -9.10 -12.67 1.00
N ILE A 303 -10.06 -13.34 0.40
CA ILE A 303 -10.07 -14.79 0.19
C ILE A 303 -9.94 -15.04 -1.31
N LYS A 304 -8.92 -15.78 -1.74
CA LYS A 304 -8.72 -16.13 -3.15
C LYS A 304 -9.34 -17.49 -3.44
N VAL A 305 -10.29 -17.56 -4.37
CA VAL A 305 -10.75 -18.81 -4.99
C VAL A 305 -9.83 -19.14 -6.15
N LYS A 306 -9.30 -20.36 -6.16
CA LYS A 306 -8.28 -20.79 -7.11
C LYS A 306 -8.54 -22.24 -7.53
N THR A 307 -7.97 -22.59 -8.66
CA THR A 307 -7.97 -23.94 -9.24
C THR A 307 -6.59 -24.60 -9.12
N THR A 308 -6.58 -25.94 -9.22
CA THR A 308 -5.35 -26.75 -9.13
C THR A 308 -4.32 -26.44 -10.19
N TRP A 309 -4.78 -26.38 -11.42
CA TRP A 309 -3.93 -26.35 -12.59
C TRP A 309 -3.23 -24.99 -12.77
N GLU A 310 -3.93 -23.88 -12.47
CA GLU A 310 -3.38 -22.53 -12.62
C GLU A 310 -2.34 -22.20 -11.56
N LYS A 311 -2.42 -22.83 -10.37
CA LYS A 311 -1.33 -22.78 -9.39
C LYS A 311 -0.08 -23.48 -9.92
N ILE A 312 -0.22 -24.63 -10.56
CA ILE A 312 0.90 -25.38 -11.14
C ILE A 312 1.53 -24.58 -12.30
N LYS A 313 0.69 -23.95 -13.13
CA LYS A 313 1.13 -23.12 -14.25
C LYS A 313 1.66 -21.74 -13.88
N GLN A 314 1.55 -21.33 -12.60
CA GLN A 314 1.95 -20.00 -12.14
C GLN A 314 1.33 -18.85 -12.92
N ILE A 315 0.05 -18.96 -13.28
CA ILE A 315 -0.73 -17.88 -13.91
C ILE A 315 -1.65 -17.18 -12.92
N ASN A 316 -2.01 -15.93 -13.19
CA ASN A 316 -2.82 -15.06 -12.32
C ASN A 316 -4.34 -15.27 -12.43
N PHE A 317 -4.83 -16.50 -12.59
CA PHE A 317 -6.26 -16.80 -12.72
C PHE A 317 -6.92 -17.12 -11.35
N HIS A 318 -7.92 -16.34 -10.93
CA HIS A 318 -8.60 -16.50 -9.63
C HIS A 318 -9.85 -15.62 -9.50
N VAL A 319 -10.72 -15.93 -8.53
CA VAL A 319 -11.70 -14.96 -7.98
C VAL A 319 -11.15 -14.41 -6.68
N ASP A 320 -11.15 -13.09 -6.50
CA ASP A 320 -10.87 -12.43 -5.23
C ASP A 320 -12.17 -12.05 -4.50
N LEU A 321 -12.25 -12.41 -3.22
CA LEU A 321 -13.28 -11.91 -2.30
C LEU A 321 -12.59 -10.88 -1.39
N PHE A 322 -12.70 -9.59 -1.71
CA PHE A 322 -12.09 -8.52 -0.94
C PHE A 322 -12.81 -8.35 0.40
N CYS A 323 -12.04 -8.38 1.49
CA CYS A 323 -12.55 -8.12 2.82
C CYS A 323 -12.71 -6.61 3.02
N VAL A 324 -13.97 -6.17 3.07
CA VAL A 324 -14.33 -4.76 3.24
C VAL A 324 -14.79 -4.52 4.68
N TYR A 325 -14.18 -3.51 5.29
CA TYR A 325 -14.34 -3.17 6.70
C TYR A 325 -15.23 -1.94 6.87
N PRO A 326 -16.35 -2.05 7.60
CA PRO A 326 -17.11 -0.87 8.02
C PRO A 326 -16.28 -0.04 9.01
N MET A 327 -16.20 1.25 8.75
CA MET A 327 -15.66 2.28 9.64
C MET A 327 -16.78 3.26 10.00
N GLN A 328 -16.53 4.21 10.90
CA GLN A 328 -17.56 5.13 11.39
C GLN A 328 -18.31 5.85 10.26
N ASP A 329 -17.59 6.38 9.27
CA ASP A 329 -18.12 7.22 8.18
C ASP A 329 -17.98 6.59 6.78
N LYS A 330 -17.23 5.48 6.66
CA LYS A 330 -16.83 4.90 5.37
C LYS A 330 -16.71 3.38 5.42
N TYR A 331 -16.53 2.76 4.27
CA TYR A 331 -15.97 1.40 4.16
C TYR A 331 -14.53 1.47 3.67
N ARG A 332 -13.69 0.51 4.11
CA ARG A 332 -12.28 0.42 3.71
C ARG A 332 -11.86 -0.98 3.34
N TRP A 333 -10.99 -1.10 2.36
CA TRP A 333 -10.32 -2.36 1.99
C TRP A 333 -8.96 -2.06 1.37
N VAL A 334 -8.14 -3.09 1.18
CA VAL A 334 -6.84 -2.92 0.53
C VAL A 334 -6.80 -3.75 -0.75
N ASP A 335 -6.68 -3.06 -1.87
CA ASP A 335 -6.48 -3.68 -3.18
C ASP A 335 -5.33 -3.02 -3.95
N SER A 336 -4.62 -3.81 -4.76
CA SER A 336 -3.53 -3.33 -5.62
C SER A 336 -2.46 -2.56 -4.83
N ASN A 337 -2.22 -2.99 -3.58
CA ASN A 337 -1.37 -2.33 -2.58
C ASN A 337 -1.76 -0.88 -2.26
N ALA A 338 -3.00 -0.47 -2.51
CA ALA A 338 -3.58 0.80 -2.13
C ALA A 338 -4.64 0.59 -1.05
N LEU A 339 -4.69 1.49 -0.07
CA LEU A 339 -5.90 1.65 0.73
C LEU A 339 -7.02 2.26 -0.12
N LYS A 340 -8.18 1.63 -0.11
CA LYS A 340 -9.41 2.12 -0.73
C LYS A 340 -10.41 2.52 0.33
N HIS A 341 -11.22 3.52 0.04
CA HIS A 341 -12.39 3.88 0.83
C HIS A 341 -13.53 4.41 -0.01
N VAL A 342 -14.76 4.20 0.45
CA VAL A 342 -15.96 4.81 -0.13
C VAL A 342 -16.96 5.13 0.97
N ASP A 343 -17.91 6.02 0.66
CA ASP A 343 -18.99 6.36 1.57
C ASP A 343 -19.88 5.15 1.88
N ARG A 344 -20.50 5.16 3.07
CA ARG A 344 -21.31 4.03 3.52
C ARG A 344 -22.53 3.73 2.63
N LYS A 345 -23.07 4.76 1.97
CA LYS A 345 -24.26 4.65 1.10
C LYS A 345 -24.16 3.59 0.01
N TYR A 346 -22.94 3.22 -0.41
CA TYR A 346 -22.72 2.21 -1.44
C TYR A 346 -22.90 0.77 -0.93
N TYR A 347 -22.68 0.50 0.38
CA TYR A 347 -22.65 -0.86 0.93
C TYR A 347 -23.56 -1.12 2.13
N ASP A 348 -24.05 -0.07 2.82
CA ASP A 348 -25.03 -0.22 3.90
C ASP A 348 -26.27 -0.98 3.37
N THR A 349 -26.79 -0.53 2.24
CA THR A 349 -27.73 -1.27 1.39
C THR A 349 -27.06 -1.63 0.07
N LEU A 350 -27.55 -2.70 -0.57
CA LEU A 350 -27.08 -3.14 -1.89
C LEU A 350 -28.27 -3.14 -2.85
N SER A 351 -28.00 -2.81 -4.11
CA SER A 351 -28.94 -3.03 -5.21
C SER A 351 -28.72 -4.42 -5.79
N THR A 352 -29.58 -4.85 -6.70
CA THR A 352 -29.48 -6.16 -7.36
C THR A 352 -29.64 -6.03 -8.87
N ILE A 353 -28.98 -6.93 -9.60
CA ILE A 353 -29.16 -7.14 -11.04
C ILE A 353 -29.39 -8.63 -11.33
N GLU A 354 -29.94 -8.92 -12.51
CA GLU A 354 -29.99 -10.27 -13.05
C GLU A 354 -28.82 -10.47 -14.01
N TRP A 355 -27.99 -11.49 -13.75
CA TRP A 355 -26.91 -11.86 -14.65
C TRP A 355 -26.70 -13.38 -14.62
N GLU A 356 -26.62 -14.00 -15.80
CA GLU A 356 -26.47 -15.47 -15.95
C GLU A 356 -27.50 -16.27 -15.13
N GLY A 357 -28.76 -15.79 -15.12
CA GLY A 357 -29.89 -16.44 -14.43
C GLY A 357 -29.83 -16.36 -12.90
N ARG A 358 -29.07 -15.42 -12.33
CA ARG A 358 -28.96 -15.19 -10.89
C ARG A 358 -29.24 -13.74 -10.55
N THR A 359 -29.98 -13.53 -9.46
CA THR A 359 -30.01 -12.25 -8.76
C THR A 359 -28.70 -12.05 -8.00
N ILE A 360 -27.95 -11.01 -8.38
CA ILE A 360 -26.63 -10.71 -7.85
C ILE A 360 -26.62 -9.31 -7.24
N ASN A 361 -26.04 -9.19 -6.05
CA ASN A 361 -25.90 -7.90 -5.38
C ASN A 361 -24.81 -7.04 -6.03
N ILE A 362 -25.06 -5.75 -6.09
CA ILE A 362 -24.12 -4.72 -6.53
C ILE A 362 -24.11 -3.55 -5.54
N PRO A 363 -23.07 -2.71 -5.53
CA PRO A 363 -23.08 -1.50 -4.71
C PRO A 363 -24.32 -0.67 -5.03
N ASN A 364 -25.02 -0.17 -4.03
CA ASN A 364 -26.10 0.78 -4.23
C ASN A 364 -25.55 2.06 -4.89
N HIS A 365 -26.40 2.85 -5.58
CA HIS A 365 -25.92 3.99 -6.39
C HIS A 365 -24.81 3.60 -7.37
N THR A 366 -24.99 2.49 -8.09
CA THR A 366 -23.91 1.83 -8.86
C THR A 366 -23.23 2.74 -9.88
N GLU A 367 -23.99 3.56 -10.61
CA GLU A 367 -23.40 4.48 -11.60
C GLU A 367 -22.53 5.56 -10.94
N GLU A 368 -22.96 6.08 -9.78
CA GLU A 368 -22.17 7.02 -8.99
C GLU A 368 -20.91 6.34 -8.45
N TYR A 369 -21.04 5.11 -7.94
CA TYR A 369 -19.92 4.29 -7.48
C TYR A 369 -18.89 4.06 -8.59
N LEU A 370 -19.34 3.68 -9.80
CA LEU A 370 -18.46 3.48 -10.95
C LEU A 370 -17.82 4.79 -11.42
N SER A 371 -18.56 5.91 -11.37
CA SER A 371 -18.02 7.24 -11.70
C SER A 371 -16.94 7.68 -10.72
N LEU A 372 -17.14 7.45 -9.42
CA LEU A 372 -16.12 7.67 -8.40
C LEU A 372 -14.87 6.82 -8.66
N ARG A 373 -15.06 5.54 -8.96
CA ARG A 373 -13.96 4.58 -9.14
C ARG A 373 -13.15 4.88 -10.41
N TYR A 374 -13.81 5.10 -11.54
CA TYR A 374 -13.20 5.04 -12.88
C TYR A 374 -13.35 6.32 -13.70
N GLY A 375 -14.04 7.35 -13.20
CA GLY A 375 -14.34 8.55 -13.98
C GLY A 375 -15.38 8.25 -15.08
N ASN A 376 -15.03 8.50 -16.34
CA ASN A 376 -15.91 8.23 -17.49
C ASN A 376 -15.95 6.73 -17.82
N TRP A 377 -16.49 5.94 -16.89
CA TRP A 377 -16.43 4.48 -16.86
C TRP A 377 -17.11 3.80 -18.07
N GLN A 378 -18.04 4.49 -18.72
CA GLN A 378 -18.77 4.04 -19.91
C GLN A 378 -17.85 3.89 -21.13
N ILE A 379 -16.71 4.55 -21.16
CA ILE A 379 -15.70 4.40 -22.21
C ILE A 379 -14.62 3.42 -21.72
N PRO A 380 -14.34 2.33 -22.45
CA PRO A 380 -13.29 1.39 -22.08
C PRO A 380 -11.90 2.03 -22.06
N GLU A 381 -11.16 1.84 -20.97
CA GLU A 381 -9.75 2.25 -20.81
C GLU A 381 -8.88 1.01 -20.52
N PRO A 382 -8.28 0.38 -21.55
CA PRO A 382 -7.47 -0.83 -21.38
C PRO A 382 -6.18 -0.64 -20.57
N ASN A 383 -5.68 0.59 -20.44
CA ASN A 383 -4.47 0.90 -19.66
C ASN A 383 -4.78 1.33 -18.22
N TYR A 384 -6.03 1.14 -17.77
CA TYR A 384 -6.43 1.49 -16.42
C TYR A 384 -5.63 0.69 -15.38
N ASN A 385 -5.02 1.41 -14.43
CA ASN A 385 -4.30 0.80 -13.32
C ASN A 385 -5.07 1.06 -12.03
N ALA A 386 -5.72 0.03 -11.47
CA ALA A 386 -6.47 0.15 -10.22
C ALA A 386 -5.61 0.61 -9.05
N GLY A 387 -4.30 0.41 -9.11
CA GLY A 387 -3.35 0.93 -8.14
C GLY A 387 -2.97 2.39 -8.36
N LEU A 388 -3.42 3.10 -9.40
CA LEU A 388 -3.06 4.50 -9.67
C LEU A 388 -4.26 5.38 -9.98
N HIS A 389 -5.19 4.91 -10.81
CA HIS A 389 -6.24 5.74 -11.41
C HIS A 389 -7.55 5.71 -10.63
N ASP A 390 -7.66 4.84 -9.63
CA ASP A 390 -8.91 4.54 -8.97
C ASP A 390 -9.28 5.60 -7.94
N GLY A 391 -10.40 6.29 -8.17
CA GLY A 391 -10.84 7.40 -7.33
C GLY A 391 -11.30 7.00 -5.92
N SER A 392 -11.40 5.70 -5.61
CA SER A 392 -11.57 5.24 -4.22
C SER A 392 -10.27 5.16 -3.43
N ILE A 393 -9.10 5.38 -4.04
CA ILE A 393 -7.83 5.35 -3.29
C ILE A 393 -7.84 6.47 -2.24
N ALA A 394 -7.67 6.07 -0.98
CA ALA A 394 -7.65 7.00 0.14
C ALA A 394 -6.29 7.71 0.27
N GLU A 395 -5.23 7.06 -0.18
CA GLU A 395 -3.87 7.62 -0.28
C GLU A 395 -3.85 8.85 -1.20
N LYS A 396 -2.97 9.81 -0.93
CA LYS A 396 -2.82 11.04 -1.71
C LYS A 396 -1.48 11.09 -2.42
N GLY A 397 -1.36 11.97 -3.41
CA GLY A 397 -0.08 12.36 -4.01
C GLY A 397 0.46 11.42 -5.09
N PHE A 398 -0.41 10.76 -5.85
CA PHE A 398 -0.03 10.03 -7.06
C PHE A 398 -0.96 10.42 -8.20
#